data_AF-E4NGL9-F1
#
_entry.id   AF-E4NGL9-F1
#
_cell.length_a   1.000
_cell.length_b   1.000
_cell.length_c   1.000
_cell.angle_alpha   90.00
_cell.angle_beta   90.00
_cell.angle_gamma   90.00
#
_symmetry.space_group_name_H-M   'P 1'
#
loop_
_entity.id
_entity.type
_entity.pdbx_description
1 polymer ?
#
loop_
_entity_poly.entity_id
_entity_poly.type
_entity_poly.pdbx_seq_one_letter_code
_entity_poly.pdbx_strand_id
1 'polypeptide(L)' 'MAERRPSPPRNTRTGRERPMRFEILRLDHAGTETDRLIADAETVSEYLKTAAQTGERLYIRPCKAV' A
#
# COMPACT_ATOMS: atom_id res chain seq x y z
N MET A 1 48.13 -14.01 -22.38
CA MET A 1 46.78 -14.60 -22.23
C MET A 1 46.34 -14.34 -20.80
N ALA A 2 45.39 -13.43 -20.57
CA ALA A 2 44.95 -13.06 -19.21
C ALA A 2 43.56 -13.64 -18.97
N GLU A 3 43.46 -14.56 -18.00
CA GLU A 3 42.20 -15.12 -17.53
C GLU A 3 41.26 -14.01 -17.06
N ARG A 4 40.20 -13.78 -17.83
CA ARG A 4 39.09 -12.94 -17.43
C ARG A 4 38.30 -13.71 -16.36
N ARG A 5 38.53 -13.37 -15.08
CA ARG A 5 37.71 -13.82 -13.96
C ARG A 5 36.23 -13.55 -14.30
N PRO A 6 35.31 -14.52 -14.18
CA PRO A 6 33.90 -14.24 -14.34
C PRO A 6 33.45 -13.35 -13.18
N SER A 7 32.83 -12.21 -13.51
CA SER A 7 32.16 -11.33 -12.56
C SER A 7 31.12 -12.12 -11.76
N PRO A 8 30.99 -11.91 -10.44
CA PRO A 8 29.94 -12.57 -9.67
C PRO A 8 28.56 -12.12 -10.17
N PRO A 9 27.54 -12.98 -10.11
CA PRO A 9 26.18 -12.57 -10.45
C PRO A 9 25.75 -11.47 -9.47
N ARG A 10 25.46 -10.28 -10.01
CA ARG A 10 24.79 -9.22 -9.28
C ARG A 10 23.41 -9.76 -8.95
N ASN A 11 23.25 -10.28 -7.73
CA ASN A 11 21.99 -10.72 -7.18
C ASN A 11 21.10 -9.48 -7.05
N THR A 12 20.45 -9.07 -8.15
CA THR A 12 19.26 -8.21 -8.11
C THR A 12 18.15 -9.08 -7.55
N ARG A 13 18.25 -9.35 -6.25
CA ARG A 13 17.09 -9.60 -5.42
C ARG A 13 16.38 -8.26 -5.31
N THR A 14 15.82 -7.78 -6.42
CA THR A 14 14.57 -7.04 -6.37
C THR A 14 13.61 -8.04 -5.78
N GLY A 15 13.59 -8.13 -4.44
CA GLY A 15 12.46 -8.70 -3.76
C GLY A 15 11.27 -8.01 -4.39
N ARG A 16 10.39 -8.77 -5.05
CA ARG A 16 9.13 -8.24 -5.54
C ARG A 16 8.53 -7.55 -4.32
N GLU A 17 8.65 -6.23 -4.23
CA GLU A 17 7.95 -5.46 -3.22
C GLU A 17 6.49 -5.79 -3.51
N ARG A 18 5.92 -6.67 -2.68
CA ARG A 18 4.50 -6.99 -2.77
C ARG A 18 3.81 -5.65 -2.70
N PRO A 19 2.94 -5.31 -3.66
CA PRO A 19 2.31 -4.00 -3.67
C PRO A 19 1.68 -3.80 -2.30
N MET A 20 2.18 -2.81 -1.56
CA MET A 20 1.69 -2.54 -0.22
C MET A 20 0.21 -2.24 -0.32
N ARG A 21 -0.59 -3.01 0.39
CA ARG A 21 -2.02 -2.78 0.48
C ARG A 21 -2.33 -2.08 1.77
N PHE A 22 -3.33 -1.25 1.72
CA PHE A 22 -3.86 -0.51 2.84
C PHE A 22 -5.32 -0.86 2.99
N GLU A 23 -5.73 -0.94 4.23
CA GLU A 23 -7.11 -1.09 4.56
C GLU A 23 -7.68 0.26 4.96
N ILE A 24 -8.72 0.66 4.26
CA ILE A 24 -9.48 1.89 4.46
C ILE A 24 -10.79 1.48 5.12
N LEU A 25 -11.05 2.06 6.28
CA LEU A 25 -12.26 1.89 7.06
C LEU A 25 -13.00 3.21 7.08
N ARG A 26 -14.25 3.22 6.62
CA ARG A 26 -15.12 4.39 6.70
C ARG A 26 -15.82 4.35 8.04
N LEU A 27 -15.76 5.46 8.78
CA LEU A 27 -16.36 5.58 10.10
C LEU A 27 -17.54 6.54 10.04
N ASP A 28 -18.62 6.18 10.73
CA ASP A 28 -19.73 7.09 10.97
C ASP A 28 -19.41 8.13 12.07
N HIS A 29 -20.37 9.00 12.38
CA HIS A 29 -20.23 10.00 13.43
C HIS A 29 -20.03 9.38 14.82
N ALA A 30 -20.54 8.16 15.06
CA ALA A 30 -20.32 7.43 16.31
C ALA A 30 -18.94 6.72 16.37
N GLY A 31 -18.17 6.69 15.28
CA GLY A 31 -16.88 5.99 15.19
C GLY A 31 -17.02 4.49 14.89
N THR A 32 -18.18 4.07 14.39
CA THR A 32 -18.48 2.70 13.96
C THR A 32 -18.02 2.51 12.52
N GLU A 33 -17.38 1.37 12.24
CA GLU A 33 -17.02 0.96 10.88
C GLU A 33 -18.28 0.72 10.05
N THR A 34 -18.51 1.53 9.04
CA THR A 34 -19.63 1.40 8.11
C THR A 34 -19.24 0.62 6.86
N ASP A 35 -17.97 0.74 6.44
CA ASP A 35 -17.45 0.12 5.23
C ASP A 35 -15.95 -0.14 5.34
N ARG A 36 -15.48 -1.19 4.64
CA ARG A 36 -14.09 -1.65 4.66
C ARG A 36 -13.63 -1.99 3.26
N LEU A 37 -12.52 -1.37 2.84
CA LEU A 37 -11.92 -1.57 1.53
C LEU A 37 -10.41 -1.82 1.67
N ILE A 38 -9.89 -2.82 0.96
CA ILE A 38 -8.44 -3.01 0.82
C ILE A 38 -8.02 -2.49 -0.55
N ALA A 39 -7.13 -1.51 -0.55
CA ALA A 39 -6.70 -0.80 -1.74
C ALA A 39 -5.18 -0.59 -1.77
N ASP A 40 -4.63 -0.29 -2.94
CA ASP A 40 -3.24 0.15 -3.10
C ASP A 40 -3.08 1.64 -2.74
N ALA A 41 -1.84 2.13 -2.75
CA ALA A 41 -1.51 3.50 -2.35
C ALA A 41 -2.12 4.58 -3.26
N GLU A 42 -2.27 4.33 -4.57
CA GLU A 42 -2.84 5.29 -5.51
C GLU A 42 -4.33 5.47 -5.22
N THR A 43 -5.04 4.33 -5.12
CA THR A 43 -6.46 4.31 -4.76
C THR A 43 -6.73 4.95 -3.39
N VAL A 44 -5.88 4.69 -2.38
CA VAL A 44 -5.98 5.33 -1.05
C VAL A 44 -5.91 6.85 -1.15
N SER A 45 -5.05 7.38 -2.02
CA SER A 45 -4.88 8.81 -2.22
C SER A 45 -6.15 9.45 -2.80
N GLU A 46 -6.82 8.79 -3.74
CA GLU A 46 -8.09 9.26 -4.30
C GLU A 46 -9.23 9.24 -3.28
N TYR A 47 -9.30 8.18 -2.47
CA TYR A 47 -10.28 8.09 -1.39
C TYR A 47 -10.08 9.19 -0.34
N LEU A 48 -8.83 9.46 0.04
CA LEU A 48 -8.49 10.54 0.97
C LEU A 48 -8.93 11.90 0.44
N LYS A 49 -8.70 12.20 -0.84
CA LYS A 49 -9.14 13.46 -1.46
C LYS A 49 -10.66 13.60 -1.42
N THR A 50 -11.38 12.52 -1.74
CA THR A 50 -12.84 12.50 -1.73
C THR A 50 -13.37 12.72 -0.31
N ALA A 51 -12.86 11.97 0.67
CA ALA A 51 -13.28 12.12 2.06
C ALA A 51 -12.97 13.50 2.65
N ALA A 52 -11.85 14.12 2.25
CA ALA A 52 -11.54 15.49 2.64
C ALA A 52 -12.54 16.51 2.09
N GLN A 53 -13.14 16.26 0.92
CA GLN A 53 -14.18 17.14 0.34
C GLN A 53 -15.54 16.92 1.00
N THR A 54 -15.88 15.70 1.39
CA THR A 54 -17.17 15.36 2.01
C THR A 54 -17.17 15.50 3.53
N GLY A 55 -15.99 15.61 4.16
CA GLY A 55 -15.84 15.64 5.61
C GLY A 55 -15.97 14.25 6.26
N GLU A 56 -15.77 13.18 5.49
CA GLU A 56 -15.95 11.82 5.95
C GLU A 56 -14.77 11.33 6.78
N ARG A 57 -15.03 10.54 7.83
CA ARG A 57 -13.97 9.96 8.66
C ARG A 57 -13.48 8.66 8.05
N LEU A 58 -12.19 8.66 7.68
CA LEU A 58 -11.49 7.46 7.24
C LEU A 58 -10.47 7.04 8.29
N TYR A 59 -10.36 5.74 8.52
CA TYR A 59 -9.29 5.12 9.29
C TYR A 59 -8.49 4.21 8.36
N ILE A 60 -7.20 4.51 8.20
CA ILE A 60 -6.33 3.82 7.24
C ILE A 60 -5.24 3.09 8.01
N ARG A 61 -5.08 1.80 7.73
CA ARG A 61 -4.00 0.99 8.29
C ARG A 61 -3.27 0.19 7.23
N PRO A 62 -1.96 -0.04 7.37
CA PRO A 62 -1.24 -0.94 6.48
C PRO A 62 -1.81 -2.35 6.61
N CYS A 63 -2.31 -2.88 5.51
CA CYS A 63 -2.71 -4.28 5.41
C CYS A 63 -1.45 -5.07 5.12
N LYS A 64 -0.86 -5.71 6.14
CA LYS A 64 0.21 -6.68 5.93
C LYS A 64 -0.40 -7.82 5.10
N ALA A 65 -0.17 -7.77 3.79
CA ALA A 65 -0.55 -8.84 2.89
C ALA A 65 0.09 -10.14 3.42
N VAL A 66 -0.77 -11.07 3.85
CA VAL A 66 -0.44 -12.46 4.22
C VAL A 66 0.49 -13.12 3.20
#